data_AF-A0A6S6W409-F1
#
_entry.id   AF-A0A6S6W409-F1
#
_cell.length_a   1.000
_cell.length_b   1.000
_cell.length_c   1.000
_cell.angle_alpha   90.00
_cell.angle_beta   90.00
_cell.angle_gamma   90.00
#
_symmetry.space_group_name_H-M   'P 1'
#
loop_
_entity.id
_entity.type
_entity.pdbx_description
1 polymer ?
#
loop_
_entity_poly.entity_id
_entity_poly.type
_entity_poly.pdbx_seq_one_letter_code
_entity_poly.pdbx_strand_id
1 'polypeptide(L)'
;MAHPERNMYSNKESAKVNSGHYFEQNTLADTSNVFQVRATVIDIDFGFLISHVGTVEKPTSEEIVRRLLRPPPHAFLHGLLSIQWVIGTVGIENFEFRDRDERYVLAQGSELRIHGKVLGLPAAYWEWLHGGDEDKEIMSSDQGLCLTPHFFQGLEK
;
A
#
# COMPACT_ATOMS: atom_id res chain seq x y z
N MET A 1 14.28 -20.27 -3.29
CA MET A 1 13.20 -20.90 -4.09
C MET A 1 11.92 -20.85 -3.26
N ALA A 2 10.94 -20.04 -3.65
CA ALA A 2 9.70 -19.87 -2.90
C ALA A 2 8.76 -21.05 -3.17
N HIS A 3 8.27 -21.70 -2.11
CA HIS A 3 7.32 -22.80 -2.21
C HIS A 3 5.96 -22.33 -2.77
N PRO A 4 5.42 -22.96 -3.83
CA PRO A 4 4.18 -22.53 -4.50
C PRO A 4 2.88 -22.82 -3.72
N GLU A 5 2.95 -23.36 -2.51
CA GLU A 5 1.77 -23.89 -1.80
C GLU A 5 0.97 -22.84 -1.00
N ARG A 6 1.51 -21.64 -0.76
CA ARG A 6 0.87 -20.64 0.12
C ARG A 6 -0.39 -19.99 -0.48
N ASN A 7 -0.60 -20.10 -1.80
CA ASN A 7 -1.69 -19.43 -2.53
C ASN A 7 -2.79 -20.35 -3.06
N MET A 8 -2.77 -21.66 -2.77
CA MET A 8 -3.77 -22.58 -3.33
C MET A 8 -5.15 -22.51 -2.64
N TYR A 9 -5.26 -21.92 -1.44
CA TYR A 9 -6.49 -21.94 -0.64
C TYR A 9 -7.24 -20.61 -0.57
N SER A 10 -6.61 -19.47 -0.90
CA SER A 10 -7.26 -18.14 -0.83
C SER A 10 -8.34 -17.94 -1.92
N ASN A 11 -8.15 -18.57 -3.08
CA ASN A 11 -9.07 -18.42 -4.22
C ASN A 11 -10.32 -19.32 -4.17
N LYS A 12 -10.37 -20.34 -3.30
CA LYS A 12 -11.52 -21.26 -3.28
C LYS A 12 -12.75 -20.66 -2.61
N GLU A 13 -12.56 -19.99 -1.48
CA GLU A 13 -13.67 -19.34 -0.76
C GLU A 13 -14.12 -18.07 -1.49
N SER A 14 -13.17 -17.32 -2.07
CA SER A 14 -13.47 -16.16 -2.92
C SER A 14 -14.28 -16.52 -4.18
N ALA A 15 -14.03 -17.69 -4.77
CA ALA A 15 -14.80 -18.18 -5.93
C ALA A 15 -16.25 -18.55 -5.57
N LYS A 16 -16.51 -19.08 -4.37
CA LYS A 16 -17.88 -19.39 -3.91
C LYS A 16 -18.75 -18.15 -3.73
N VAL A 17 -18.16 -17.05 -3.26
CA VAL A 17 -18.89 -15.78 -3.06
C VAL A 17 -19.17 -15.10 -4.40
N ASN A 18 -18.23 -15.19 -5.35
CA ASN A 18 -18.38 -14.61 -6.69
C ASN A 18 -19.22 -15.45 -7.65
N SER A 19 -19.45 -16.75 -7.38
CA SER A 19 -20.24 -17.63 -8.25
C SER A 19 -21.76 -17.45 -8.10
N GLY A 20 -22.22 -16.45 -7.34
CA GLY A 20 -23.63 -16.07 -7.31
C GLY A 20 -24.56 -17.23 -6.97
N HIS A 21 -24.43 -17.80 -5.76
CA HIS A 21 -25.47 -18.69 -5.25
C HIS A 21 -26.73 -17.86 -4.97
N TYR A 22 -27.67 -17.91 -5.91
CA TYR A 22 -29.04 -17.51 -5.70
C TYR A 22 -29.59 -18.32 -4.53
N PHE A 23 -30.01 -17.62 -3.47
CA PHE A 23 -30.78 -18.23 -2.39
C PHE A 23 -32.15 -18.59 -2.98
N GLU A 24 -32.38 -19.87 -3.29
CA GLU A 24 -33.72 -20.35 -3.60
C GLU A 24 -34.58 -20.21 -2.34
N GLN A 25 -35.44 -19.19 -2.35
CA GLN A 25 -36.43 -18.95 -1.32
C GLN A 25 -37.60 -19.90 -1.55
N ASN A 26 -37.46 -21.15 -1.10
CA ASN A 26 -38.61 -22.04 -0.94
C ASN A 26 -39.25 -21.81 0.44
N THR A 27 -40.55 -21.55 0.35
CA THR A 27 -41.54 -21.20 1.37
C THR A 27 -41.49 -21.92 2.72
N LEU A 28 -41.89 -21.14 3.73
CA LEU A 28 -42.55 -21.45 5.02
C LEU A 28 -41.74 -21.36 6.33
N ALA A 29 -42.37 -20.60 7.24
CA ALA A 29 -42.20 -20.52 8.70
C ALA A 29 -41.15 -19.52 9.25
N ASP A 30 -41.62 -18.27 9.38
CA ASP A 30 -41.62 -17.45 10.60
C ASP A 30 -40.47 -17.65 11.61
N THR A 31 -39.46 -16.78 11.54
CA THR A 31 -38.81 -16.23 12.73
C THR A 31 -38.26 -14.84 12.41
N SER A 32 -38.67 -13.87 13.22
CA SER A 32 -38.28 -12.46 13.16
C SER A 32 -36.76 -12.28 13.28
N ASN A 33 -36.11 -11.82 12.20
CA ASN A 33 -34.69 -11.47 12.23
C ASN A 33 -34.51 -9.96 12.01
N VAL A 34 -33.73 -9.35 12.90
CA VAL A 34 -33.52 -7.90 13.15
C VAL A 34 -32.88 -7.14 11.97
N PHE A 35 -32.72 -7.76 10.81
CA PHE A 35 -32.03 -7.22 9.63
C PHE A 35 -32.95 -6.84 8.47
N GLN A 36 -34.25 -6.64 8.69
CA GLN A 36 -35.11 -6.00 7.69
C GLN A 36 -34.89 -4.47 7.69
N VAL A 37 -33.70 -4.05 7.28
CA VAL A 37 -33.55 -2.72 6.71
C VAL A 37 -34.13 -2.81 5.30
N ARG A 38 -35.29 -2.20 5.07
CA ARG A 38 -35.79 -1.89 3.72
C ARG A 38 -34.86 -0.84 3.10
N ALA A 39 -33.64 -1.24 2.77
CA ALA A 39 -32.76 -0.43 1.94
C ALA A 39 -33.22 -0.66 0.51
N THR A 40 -33.69 0.41 -0.14
CA THR A 40 -33.75 0.45 -1.60
C THR A 40 -32.40 0.02 -2.14
N VAL A 41 -32.36 -0.98 -3.01
CA VAL A 41 -31.14 -1.42 -3.68
C VAL A 41 -30.65 -0.21 -4.49
N ILE A 42 -29.65 0.50 -3.96
CA ILE A 42 -28.94 1.54 -4.69
C ILE A 42 -27.94 0.77 -5.54
N ASP A 43 -28.21 0.72 -6.84
CA ASP A 43 -27.25 0.23 -7.82
C ASP A 43 -26.10 1.25 -7.88
N ILE A 44 -25.02 0.95 -7.16
CA ILE A 44 -23.82 1.81 -7.15
C ILE A 44 -22.96 1.37 -8.33
N ASP A 45 -23.06 2.10 -9.43
CA ASP A 45 -22.21 1.90 -10.59
C ASP A 45 -20.78 2.41 -10.29
N PHE A 46 -19.88 1.48 -9.97
CA PHE A 46 -18.46 1.74 -9.79
C PHE A 46 -17.72 1.97 -11.13
N GLY A 47 -18.40 1.90 -12.28
CA GLY A 47 -17.85 2.22 -13.59
C GLY A 47 -17.30 3.65 -13.68
N PHE A 48 -17.83 4.57 -12.87
CA PHE A 48 -17.32 5.94 -12.75
C PHE A 48 -15.99 6.04 -11.96
N LEU A 49 -15.59 5.02 -11.20
CA LEU A 49 -14.29 4.99 -10.53
C LEU A 49 -13.18 4.39 -11.40
N ILE A 50 -13.54 3.81 -12.55
CA ILE A 50 -12.56 3.38 -13.54
C ILE A 50 -12.14 4.63 -14.31
N SER A 51 -11.16 5.35 -13.75
CA SER A 51 -10.44 6.37 -14.51
C SER A 51 -10.03 5.77 -15.86
N HIS A 52 -10.45 6.44 -16.93
CA HIS A 52 -10.06 6.10 -18.30
C HIS A 52 -8.57 5.77 -18.34
N VAL A 53 -8.22 4.65 -18.97
CA VAL A 53 -6.84 4.29 -19.31
C VAL A 53 -6.33 5.33 -20.31
N GLY A 54 -5.98 6.51 -19.81
CA GLY A 54 -5.01 7.37 -20.46
C GLY A 54 -3.68 6.62 -20.45
N THR A 55 -2.84 6.89 -21.43
CA THR A 55 -1.43 6.51 -21.37
C THR A 55 -0.85 7.11 -20.09
N VAL A 56 -0.79 6.31 -19.01
CA VAL A 56 -0.24 6.74 -17.73
C VAL A 56 1.25 6.90 -17.97
N GLU A 57 1.66 8.11 -18.33
CA GLU A 57 3.06 8.49 -18.30
C GLU A 57 3.58 8.14 -16.91
N LYS A 58 4.66 7.35 -16.87
CA LYS A 58 5.27 6.93 -15.61
C LYS A 58 5.55 8.22 -14.81
N PRO A 59 5.02 8.34 -13.58
CA PRO A 59 5.18 9.56 -12.80
C PRO A 59 6.66 9.85 -12.64
N THR A 60 7.06 11.11 -12.86
CA THR A 60 8.46 11.51 -12.71
C THR A 60 8.89 11.39 -11.24
N SER A 61 10.20 11.24 -11.02
CA SER A 61 10.77 11.11 -9.68
C SER A 61 10.39 12.29 -8.77
N GLU A 62 10.27 13.50 -9.32
CA GLU A 62 9.84 14.70 -8.59
C GLU A 62 8.39 14.61 -8.13
N GLU A 63 7.51 14.07 -8.97
CA GLU A 63 6.10 13.87 -8.64
C GLU A 63 5.96 12.81 -7.55
N ILE A 64 6.72 11.72 -7.65
CA ILE A 64 6.78 10.68 -6.62
C ILE A 64 7.24 11.27 -5.29
N VAL A 65 8.35 12.02 -5.27
CA VAL A 65 8.86 12.66 -4.05
C VAL A 65 7.81 13.63 -3.48
N ARG A 66 7.16 14.45 -4.31
CA ARG A 66 6.08 15.35 -3.85
C ARG A 66 4.94 14.60 -3.16
N ARG A 67 4.56 13.41 -3.65
CA ARG A 67 3.56 12.55 -3.02
C ARG A 67 4.07 11.94 -1.70
N LEU A 68 5.32 11.47 -1.68
CA LEU A 68 5.94 10.91 -0.47
C LEU A 68 6.06 11.93 0.67
N LEU A 69 6.21 13.21 0.35
CA LEU A 69 6.27 14.29 1.35
C LEU A 69 4.89 14.71 1.87
N ARG A 70 3.80 14.26 1.25
CA ARG A 70 2.42 14.57 1.64
C ARG A 70 1.59 13.31 1.84
N PRO A 71 1.99 12.43 2.78
CA PRO A 71 1.26 11.20 3.05
C PRO A 71 -0.14 11.50 3.59
N PRO A 72 -1.20 10.86 3.06
CA PRO A 72 -2.55 10.96 3.62
C PRO A 72 -2.64 10.27 5.00
N PRO A 73 -3.71 10.52 5.79
CA PRO A 73 -3.83 9.93 7.13
C PRO A 73 -3.75 8.38 7.17
N HIS A 74 -4.26 7.70 6.14
CA HIS A 74 -4.23 6.24 6.04
C HIS A 74 -2.86 5.66 5.67
N ALA A 75 -1.89 6.50 5.30
CA ALA A 75 -0.51 6.07 5.07
C ALA A 75 0.20 5.68 6.38
N PHE A 76 -0.34 6.12 7.53
CA PHE A 76 0.23 5.88 8.83
C PHE A 76 -0.47 4.71 9.53
N LEU A 77 0.20 3.56 9.59
CA LEU A 77 -0.26 2.40 10.36
C LEU A 77 0.32 2.50 11.78
N HIS A 78 -0.54 2.50 12.79
CA HIS A 78 -0.15 2.66 14.19
C HIS A 78 0.69 3.93 14.47
N GLY A 79 0.48 4.99 13.70
CA GLY A 79 1.19 6.27 13.85
C GLY A 79 2.56 6.34 13.16
N LEU A 80 2.96 5.29 12.43
CA LEU A 80 4.20 5.23 11.65
C LEU A 80 3.90 5.07 10.17
N LEU A 81 4.76 5.64 9.33
CA LEU A 81 4.60 5.53 7.88
C LEU A 81 4.69 4.06 7.43
N SER A 82 3.68 3.62 6.70
CA SER A 82 3.60 2.26 6.19
C SER A 82 4.48 2.08 4.96
N ILE A 83 5.37 1.07 5.01
CA ILE A 83 6.16 0.68 3.84
C ILE A 83 5.27 0.24 2.66
N GLN A 84 4.11 -0.35 2.93
CA GLN A 84 3.16 -0.76 1.90
C GLN A 84 2.57 0.44 1.17
N TRP A 85 2.31 1.54 1.87
CA TRP A 85 1.86 2.78 1.25
C TRP A 85 2.96 3.39 0.37
N VAL A 86 4.22 3.36 0.82
CA VAL A 86 5.35 3.83 0.01
C VAL A 86 5.50 3.00 -1.25
N ILE A 87 5.45 1.67 -1.14
CA ILE A 87 5.50 0.75 -2.28
C ILE A 87 4.35 1.06 -3.26
N GLY A 88 3.13 1.27 -2.75
CA GLY A 88 1.98 1.63 -3.59
C GLY A 88 2.12 2.99 -4.28
N THR A 89 2.83 3.93 -3.68
CA THR A 89 3.04 5.29 -4.21
C THR A 89 4.15 5.34 -5.26
N VAL A 90 5.24 4.61 -5.03
CA VAL A 90 6.45 4.62 -5.86
C VAL A 90 6.38 3.55 -6.97
N GLY A 91 5.72 2.43 -6.71
CA GLY A 91 5.72 1.24 -7.56
C GLY A 91 6.69 0.17 -7.04
N ILE A 92 6.20 -1.08 -7.00
CA ILE A 92 6.96 -2.25 -6.50
C ILE A 92 8.21 -2.54 -7.32
N GLU A 93 8.25 -2.15 -8.60
CA GLU A 93 9.39 -2.34 -9.47
C GLU A 93 10.64 -1.55 -9.05
N ASN A 94 10.47 -0.54 -8.19
CA ASN A 94 11.55 0.26 -7.63
C ASN A 94 12.06 -0.29 -6.30
N PHE A 95 11.55 -1.44 -5.85
CA PHE A 95 11.92 -2.07 -4.59
C PHE A 95 12.46 -3.48 -4.80
N GLU A 96 13.39 -3.85 -3.93
CA GLU A 96 13.92 -5.19 -3.80
C GLU A 96 13.68 -5.67 -2.36
N PHE A 97 13.35 -6.95 -2.22
CA PHE A 97 13.25 -7.58 -0.91
C PHE A 97 14.65 -7.99 -0.48
N ARG A 98 15.09 -7.48 0.67
CA ARG A 98 16.38 -7.80 1.27
C ARG A 98 16.18 -8.90 2.30
N ASP A 99 16.72 -10.08 2.00
CA ASP A 99 16.55 -11.28 2.84
C ASP A 99 17.20 -11.15 4.23
N ARG A 100 18.22 -10.29 4.38
CA ARG A 100 18.98 -10.14 5.63
C ARG A 100 18.16 -9.56 6.78
N ASP A 101 17.30 -8.59 6.50
CA ASP A 101 16.43 -7.90 7.47
C ASP A 101 14.94 -8.04 7.13
N GLU A 102 14.59 -8.95 6.21
CA GLU A 102 13.22 -9.24 5.76
C GLU A 102 12.42 -7.99 5.34
N ARG A 103 13.09 -7.06 4.66
CA ARG A 103 12.55 -5.72 4.41
C ARG A 103 12.63 -5.34 2.94
N TYR A 104 11.64 -4.56 2.50
CA TYR A 104 11.71 -3.85 1.21
C TYR A 104 12.59 -2.61 1.29
N VAL A 105 13.58 -2.55 0.41
CA VAL A 105 14.48 -1.41 0.22
C VAL A 105 14.47 -0.98 -1.24
N LEU A 106 14.87 0.26 -1.51
CA LEU A 106 14.93 0.76 -2.88
C LEU A 106 15.96 -0.01 -3.70
N ALA A 107 15.55 -0.45 -4.89
CA ALA A 107 16.40 -1.11 -5.87
C ALA A 107 17.60 -0.23 -6.24
N GLN A 108 18.75 -0.86 -6.54
CA GLN A 108 20.01 -0.13 -6.79
C GLN A 108 19.91 0.84 -7.98
N GLY A 109 19.12 0.48 -9.00
CA GLY A 109 18.86 1.31 -10.17
C GLY A 109 17.67 2.25 -10.06
N SER A 110 17.03 2.36 -8.89
CA SER A 110 15.87 3.25 -8.74
C SER A 110 16.29 4.72 -8.71
N GLU A 111 15.63 5.53 -9.53
CA GLU A 111 15.83 6.98 -9.58
C GLU A 111 15.65 7.62 -8.20
N LEU A 112 14.71 7.12 -7.39
CA LEU A 112 14.47 7.62 -6.05
C LEU A 112 15.66 7.36 -5.10
N ARG A 113 16.38 6.25 -5.29
CA ARG A 113 17.59 5.96 -4.52
C ARG A 113 18.73 6.89 -4.90
N ILE A 114 18.90 7.15 -6.20
CA ILE A 114 20.00 7.97 -6.75
C ILE A 114 19.75 9.46 -6.50
N HIS A 115 18.55 9.96 -6.81
CA HIS A 115 18.21 11.38 -6.83
C HIS A 115 17.33 11.83 -5.67
N GLY A 116 16.77 10.93 -4.86
CA GLY A 116 15.79 11.28 -3.82
C GLY A 116 16.24 12.38 -2.86
N LYS A 117 17.50 12.37 -2.41
CA LYS A 117 18.04 13.45 -1.56
C LYS A 117 18.07 14.81 -2.26
N VAL A 118 18.49 14.83 -3.53
CA VAL A 118 18.56 16.07 -4.34
C VAL A 118 17.16 16.61 -4.62
N LEU A 119 16.18 15.71 -4.75
CA LEU A 119 14.78 16.04 -4.97
C LEU A 119 14.04 16.47 -3.68
N GLY A 120 14.72 16.52 -2.54
CA GLY A 120 14.18 17.03 -1.28
C GLY A 120 13.63 15.96 -0.33
N LEU A 121 13.91 14.67 -0.57
CA LEU A 121 13.55 13.61 0.37
C LEU A 121 14.42 13.75 1.65
N PRO A 122 13.81 13.86 2.85
CA PRO A 122 14.55 13.98 4.10
C PRO A 122 15.52 12.82 4.32
N ALA A 123 16.67 13.10 4.95
CA ALA A 123 17.72 12.11 5.16
C ALA A 123 17.22 10.85 5.90
N ALA A 124 16.47 11.02 7.00
CA ALA A 124 15.91 9.89 7.75
C ALA A 124 14.98 9.02 6.87
N TYR A 125 14.17 9.65 6.02
CA TYR A 125 13.27 8.94 5.13
C TYR A 125 14.06 8.21 4.02
N TRP A 126 15.02 8.89 3.39
CA TRP A 126 15.88 8.27 2.39
C TRP A 126 16.70 7.11 2.98
N GLU A 127 17.26 7.26 4.18
CA GLU A 127 18.05 6.22 4.86
C GLU A 127 17.21 5.02 5.23
N TRP A 128 15.98 5.26 5.71
CA TRP A 128 15.00 4.21 5.91
C TRP A 128 14.81 3.44 4.60
N LEU A 129 14.49 4.10 3.49
CA LEU A 129 14.23 3.43 2.20
C LEU A 129 15.47 2.79 1.56
N HIS A 130 16.67 3.33 1.79
CA HIS A 130 17.92 2.81 1.25
C HIS A 130 18.42 1.58 2.02
N GLY A 131 18.03 1.45 3.30
CA GLY A 131 18.45 0.32 4.14
C GLY A 131 19.90 0.37 4.64
N GLY A 132 20.63 1.47 4.39
CA GLY A 132 22.03 1.66 4.80
C GLY A 132 23.05 0.77 4.07
N ASP A 133 24.34 1.05 4.25
CA ASP A 133 25.42 0.12 3.88
C ASP A 133 25.45 -1.07 4.86
N GLU A 134 25.83 -2.23 4.35
CA GLU A 134 25.78 -3.56 4.99
C GLU A 134 26.46 -3.68 6.38
N ASP A 135 27.21 -2.64 6.79
CA ASP A 135 27.98 -2.58 8.02
C ASP A 135 27.29 -1.80 9.16
N LYS A 136 26.16 -1.12 8.90
CA LYS A 136 25.44 -0.29 9.89
C LYS A 136 23.96 -0.65 10.01
N GLU A 137 23.67 -1.95 10.06
CA GLU A 137 22.31 -2.51 10.10
C GLU A 137 21.41 -1.96 11.21
N ILE A 138 22.00 -1.55 12.34
CA ILE A 138 21.25 -1.11 13.51
C ILE A 138 20.59 0.26 13.28
N MET A 139 21.03 1.06 12.32
CA MET A 139 20.58 2.46 12.20
C MET A 139 19.44 2.70 11.20
N SER A 140 19.19 1.82 10.23
CA SER A 140 18.29 2.11 9.10
C SER A 140 16.83 1.68 9.32
N SER A 141 16.57 0.66 10.12
CA SER A 141 15.22 0.28 10.59
C SER A 141 14.67 1.31 11.57
N ASP A 142 15.52 1.78 12.48
CA ASP A 142 15.17 2.74 13.54
C ASP A 142 14.73 4.10 12.97
N GLN A 143 15.26 4.52 11.81
CA GLN A 143 14.78 5.75 11.16
C GLN A 143 13.28 5.71 10.81
N GLY A 144 12.71 4.52 10.64
CA GLY A 144 11.28 4.36 10.40
C GLY A 144 10.40 4.79 11.56
N LEU A 145 10.91 4.69 12.79
CA LEU A 145 10.21 5.13 14.00
C LEU A 145 10.03 6.65 14.04
N CYS A 146 10.89 7.38 13.35
CA CYS A 146 10.83 8.83 13.25
C CYS A 146 9.82 9.31 12.20
N LEU A 147 9.37 8.45 11.28
CA LEU A 147 8.44 8.78 10.18
C LEU A 147 6.98 8.82 10.65
N THR A 148 6.70 9.71 11.60
CA THR A 148 5.37 9.96 12.17
C THR A 148 4.64 11.08 11.41
N PRO A 149 3.32 11.25 11.57
CA PRO A 149 2.62 12.41 11.01
C PRO A 149 3.26 13.76 11.39
N HIS A 150 3.81 13.86 12.61
CA HIS A 150 4.44 15.08 13.10
C HIS A 150 5.74 15.41 12.35
N PHE A 151 6.51 14.38 11.96
CA PHE A 151 7.69 14.54 11.14
C PHE A 151 7.36 15.25 9.82
N PHE A 152 6.29 14.82 9.14
CA PHE A 152 5.87 15.40 7.86
C PHE A 152 5.29 16.81 8.00
N GLN A 153 4.54 17.10 9.07
CA GLN A 153 4.10 18.47 9.38
C GLN A 153 5.26 19.45 9.60
N GLY A 154 6.39 18.95 10.12
CA GLY A 154 7.61 19.75 10.32
C GLY A 154 8.31 20.17 9.02
N LEU A 155 8.00 19.52 7.89
CA LEU A 155 8.61 19.79 6.59
C LEU A 155 7.91 20.91 5.80
N GLU A 156 6.70 21.31 6.22
CA GLU A 156 5.91 22.35 5.55
C GLU A 156 6.27 23.80 6.00
N LYS A 157 7.40 23.98 6.69
CA LYS A 157 7.85 25.27 7.26
C LYS A 157 8.98 25.92 6.47
#